data_AF-F9XIH3-F1
#
_entry.id   AF-F9XIH3-F1
#
_cell.length_a   1.000
_cell.length_b   1.000
_cell.length_c   1.000
_cell.angle_alpha   90.00
_cell.angle_beta   90.00
_cell.angle_gamma   90.00
#
_symmetry.space_group_name_H-M   'P 1'
#
loop_
_entity.id
_entity.type
_entity.pdbx_description
1 polymer ?
#
loop_
_entity_poly.entity_id
_entity_poly.type
_entity_poly.pdbx_seq_one_letter_code
_entity_poly.pdbx_strand_id
1 'polypeptide(L)'
;MIFMKFILPAKAGYCSRSDFLQRRLEGYDTLRVEGFVEPRQEIACSNCEVQDGATALNLHELLAHAVGAVQVDDMQGLVDLEVALTDRLAFPWISPDPIPEKRIAWIKGYETFDSGRRIWEAARSLGVKVVILDYEGSWAQKDDERWNHLREAFIPISIDGDDGLVDRIVAAVRAYDKPIDNVVTCYNPGLVPAAQARKILGFHTTPEEAFEIAGDKSKTRALEPDDGESFKLCSIEELYARLASTSRLPIAYPVMVKPCMGWGSECVSKAHNQEQLVQAVEQVMDRKFPGPQLCTDALVEPYIDGPEIDVNFVLINGEAVFFEMADDFPKPGDNTEDASFVETSMVLPTALPPTEIQIAKDAVHRSLLRQGFTTGVFHCEGRIRYSSRAYDTCGGLVDLRTNSRSHGNKEPSFYLHEINARPGGYFVSSATLLTYGVDYYACHILAGLNDLERCRALSIPFSTGAQWWMEVILIPQDRAGVMKTPDAGKEMLENHADLRMAVVDYKTHKKAGDQLYGPEAALFTYLAYFSVVSKKSREECLRLAEKVRRSFKYEIF
;
A
#
# COMPACT_ATOMS: atom_id res chain seq x y z
N MET A 1 -31.67 1.69 26.68
CA MET A 1 -30.56 1.25 27.55
C MET A 1 -29.28 1.51 26.77
N ILE A 2 -28.21 1.97 27.41
CA ILE A 2 -26.93 2.23 26.74
C ILE A 2 -25.98 1.11 27.15
N PHE A 3 -25.38 0.42 26.18
CA PHE A 3 -24.41 -0.64 26.43
C PHE A 3 -23.03 -0.12 26.05
N MET A 4 -22.11 -0.12 27.02
CA MET A 4 -20.74 0.35 26.84
C MET A 4 -19.78 -0.64 27.46
N LYS A 5 -18.66 -0.84 26.79
CA LYS A 5 -17.53 -1.62 27.27
C LYS A 5 -16.32 -0.72 27.43
N PHE A 6 -15.77 -0.68 28.64
CA PHE A 6 -14.54 0.04 28.93
C PHE A 6 -13.34 -0.89 28.77
N ILE A 7 -12.26 -0.36 28.21
CA ILE A 7 -11.01 -1.09 28.01
C ILE A 7 -10.06 -0.72 29.14
N LEU A 8 -9.66 -1.72 29.93
CA LEU A 8 -8.72 -1.55 31.04
C LEU A 8 -7.37 -2.19 30.67
N PRO A 9 -6.26 -1.52 30.94
CA PRO A 9 -4.93 -2.05 30.66
C PRO A 9 -4.58 -3.12 31.70
N ALA A 10 -4.13 -4.29 31.23
CA ALA A 10 -3.69 -5.37 32.11
C ALA A 10 -2.29 -5.16 32.70
N LYS A 11 -1.53 -4.18 32.18
CA LYS A 11 -0.16 -3.85 32.59
C LYS A 11 0.07 -2.35 32.48
N ALA A 12 0.94 -1.81 33.33
CA ALA A 12 1.42 -0.45 33.22
C ALA A 12 2.51 -0.33 32.14
N GLY A 13 2.74 0.89 31.64
CA GLY A 13 3.76 1.19 30.65
C GLY A 13 3.44 2.46 29.86
N TYR A 14 3.78 2.50 28.59
CA TYR A 14 3.61 3.68 27.73
C TYR A 14 2.82 3.34 26.47
N CYS A 15 1.91 4.23 26.07
CA CYS A 15 1.07 4.01 24.90
C CYS A 15 1.89 3.97 23.61
N SER A 16 2.01 2.79 23.00
CA SER A 16 2.76 2.61 21.74
C SER A 16 2.07 3.28 20.55
N ARG A 17 0.76 3.45 20.59
CA ARG A 17 -0.03 4.14 19.56
C ARG A 17 -1.38 4.55 20.14
N SER A 18 -1.73 5.82 20.12
CA SER A 18 -2.90 6.34 20.87
C SER A 18 -4.26 5.96 20.29
N ASP A 19 -4.37 5.83 18.98
CA ASP A 19 -5.60 5.43 18.27
C ASP A 19 -5.70 3.91 18.05
N PHE A 20 -4.96 3.11 18.85
CA PHE A 20 -4.88 1.66 18.68
C PHE A 20 -6.27 1.01 18.66
N LEU A 21 -7.19 1.46 19.52
CA LEU A 21 -8.53 0.91 19.64
C LEU A 21 -9.36 1.25 18.39
N GLN A 22 -9.37 2.52 17.98
CA GLN A 22 -10.08 2.99 16.80
C GLN A 22 -9.56 2.32 15.53
N ARG A 23 -8.23 2.18 15.38
CA ARG A 23 -7.65 1.51 14.20
C ARG A 23 -7.94 0.02 14.18
N ARG A 24 -7.78 -0.66 15.31
CA ARG A 24 -7.99 -2.10 15.37
C ARG A 24 -9.46 -2.48 15.22
N LEU A 25 -10.41 -1.61 15.57
CA LEU A 25 -11.85 -1.79 15.35
C LEU A 25 -12.38 -1.15 14.06
N GLU A 26 -11.51 -0.58 13.22
CA GLU A 26 -11.95 0.00 11.95
C GLU A 26 -12.65 -1.06 11.07
N GLY A 27 -13.75 -0.66 10.43
CA GLY A 27 -14.59 -1.54 9.62
C GLY A 27 -15.38 -2.60 10.40
N TYR A 28 -15.27 -2.66 11.74
CA TYR A 28 -16.09 -3.55 12.57
C TYR A 28 -17.41 -2.86 12.96
N ASP A 29 -18.49 -3.23 12.28
CA ASP A 29 -19.88 -2.79 12.52
C ASP A 29 -20.02 -1.26 12.74
N THR A 30 -21.23 -0.77 13.03
CA THR A 30 -21.45 0.66 13.32
C THR A 30 -21.20 0.95 14.80
N LEU A 31 -19.95 0.79 15.25
CA LEU A 31 -19.55 1.08 16.63
C LEU A 31 -19.20 2.56 16.83
N ARG A 32 -19.43 3.06 18.05
CA ARG A 32 -18.78 4.28 18.52
C ARG A 32 -17.62 3.88 19.42
N VAL A 33 -16.41 4.20 18.98
CA VAL A 33 -15.15 3.83 19.64
C VAL A 33 -14.42 5.11 20.03
N GLU A 34 -14.06 5.22 21.30
CA GLU A 34 -13.32 6.37 21.82
C GLU A 34 -12.09 5.88 22.59
N GLY A 35 -10.92 6.42 22.27
CA GLY A 35 -9.68 6.19 23.00
C GLY A 35 -9.45 7.32 24.00
N PHE A 36 -8.94 6.99 25.19
CA PHE A 36 -8.72 7.94 26.29
C PHE A 36 -7.24 8.20 26.57
N VAL A 37 -6.36 7.77 25.66
CA VAL A 37 -4.92 7.90 25.80
C VAL A 37 -4.34 8.81 24.73
N GLU A 38 -3.36 9.59 25.13
CA GLU A 38 -2.54 10.41 24.25
C GLU A 38 -1.29 9.66 23.79
N PRO A 39 -0.67 10.05 22.66
CA PRO A 39 0.56 9.41 22.20
C PRO A 39 1.67 9.47 23.25
N ARG A 40 2.32 8.33 23.51
CA ARG A 40 3.43 8.19 24.48
C ARG A 40 3.02 8.38 25.95
N GLN A 41 1.73 8.54 26.24
CA GLN A 41 1.22 8.68 27.60
C GLN A 41 1.59 7.46 28.47
N GLU A 42 2.00 7.70 29.71
CA GLU A 42 2.14 6.67 30.72
C GLU A 42 0.76 6.13 31.11
N ILE A 43 0.60 4.82 31.02
CA ILE A 43 -0.61 4.08 31.34
C ILE A 43 -0.37 3.37 32.67
N ALA A 44 -1.21 3.66 33.66
CA ALA A 44 -1.27 2.92 34.92
C ALA A 44 -2.26 1.74 34.80
N CYS A 45 -1.94 0.60 35.41
CA CYS A 45 -2.88 -0.49 35.59
C CYS A 45 -3.56 -0.40 36.96
N SER A 46 -4.84 -0.77 37.00
CA SER A 46 -5.57 -0.88 38.27
C SER A 46 -5.08 -2.11 39.04
N ASN A 47 -4.88 -1.95 40.35
CA ASN A 47 -4.59 -3.05 41.29
C ASN A 47 -5.88 -3.66 41.89
N CYS A 48 -7.06 -3.33 41.37
CA CYS A 48 -8.32 -3.79 41.93
C CYS A 48 -8.50 -5.30 41.69
N GLU A 49 -8.24 -6.11 42.71
CA GLU A 49 -8.78 -7.46 42.80
C GLU A 49 -10.31 -7.34 42.94
N VAL A 50 -11.06 -7.68 41.88
CA VAL A 50 -12.52 -7.68 41.93
C VAL A 50 -12.97 -8.84 42.81
N GLN A 51 -13.07 -8.61 44.12
CA GLN A 51 -13.85 -9.47 45.02
C GLN A 51 -15.34 -9.21 44.78
N ASP A 52 -16.16 -10.27 44.85
CA ASP A 52 -17.59 -10.27 44.52
C ASP A 52 -18.34 -9.02 45.06
N GLY A 53 -18.81 -8.17 44.13
CA GLY A 53 -19.62 -6.99 44.41
C GLY A 53 -18.93 -5.66 44.07
N ALA A 54 -19.18 -5.15 42.86
CA ALA A 54 -18.73 -3.81 42.47
C ALA A 54 -19.51 -2.72 43.25
N THR A 55 -18.85 -1.97 44.12
CA THR A 55 -19.42 -0.74 44.69
C THR A 55 -19.27 0.41 43.68
N ALA A 56 -20.07 1.48 43.82
CA ALA A 56 -19.93 2.68 42.98
C ALA A 56 -18.55 3.35 43.12
N LEU A 57 -17.90 3.23 44.28
CA LEU A 57 -16.53 3.69 44.51
C LEU A 57 -15.53 2.87 43.70
N ASN A 58 -15.68 1.54 43.68
CA ASN A 58 -14.83 0.63 42.89
C ASN A 58 -14.97 0.92 41.38
N LEU A 59 -16.18 1.28 40.93
CA LEU A 59 -16.40 1.63 39.52
C LEU A 59 -15.69 2.93 39.13
N HIS A 60 -15.74 3.97 39.96
CA HIS A 60 -15.04 5.24 39.67
C HIS A 60 -13.52 5.03 39.57
N GLU A 61 -12.95 4.26 40.51
CA GLU A 61 -11.52 3.93 40.51
C GLU A 61 -11.11 3.11 39.28
N LEU A 62 -11.91 2.13 38.89
CA LEU A 62 -11.67 1.35 37.66
C LEU A 62 -11.74 2.24 36.41
N LEU A 63 -12.76 3.09 36.29
CA LEU A 63 -12.91 3.98 35.13
C LEU A 63 -11.79 5.01 35.00
N ALA A 64 -11.14 5.41 36.10
CA ALA A 64 -9.97 6.28 36.06
C ALA A 64 -8.76 5.64 35.35
N HIS A 65 -8.75 4.32 35.20
CA HIS A 65 -7.71 3.56 34.48
C HIS A 65 -8.15 3.12 33.08
N ALA A 66 -9.35 3.49 32.63
CA ALA A 66 -9.83 3.12 31.30
C ALA A 66 -9.00 3.83 30.22
N VAL A 67 -8.55 3.08 29.23
CA VAL A 67 -7.80 3.60 28.07
C VAL A 67 -8.68 3.80 26.83
N GLY A 68 -9.94 3.40 26.91
CA GLY A 68 -10.94 3.62 25.88
C GLY A 68 -12.29 3.02 26.23
N ALA A 69 -13.27 3.30 25.40
CA ALA A 69 -14.62 2.74 25.50
C ALA A 69 -15.20 2.46 24.12
N VAL A 70 -16.11 1.48 24.09
CA VAL A 70 -16.86 1.09 22.91
C VAL A 70 -18.33 1.02 23.26
N GLN A 71 -19.17 1.74 22.52
CA GLN A 71 -20.62 1.66 22.63
C GLN A 71 -21.17 0.64 21.62
N VAL A 72 -22.08 -0.21 22.09
CA VAL A 72 -22.82 -1.19 21.28
C VAL A 72 -24.34 -1.00 21.46
N ASP A 73 -25.13 -1.60 20.57
CA ASP A 73 -26.58 -1.39 20.53
C ASP A 73 -27.34 -2.23 21.57
N ASP A 74 -26.85 -3.43 21.88
CA ASP A 74 -27.50 -4.38 22.80
C ASP A 74 -26.51 -5.28 23.57
N MET A 75 -27.04 -6.15 24.44
CA MET A 75 -26.24 -7.11 25.20
C MET A 75 -25.51 -8.13 24.33
N GLN A 76 -26.07 -8.51 23.17
CA GLN A 76 -25.41 -9.45 22.26
C GLN A 76 -24.18 -8.79 21.63
N GLY A 77 -24.29 -7.51 21.27
CA GLY A 77 -23.17 -6.71 20.79
C GLY A 77 -22.00 -6.66 21.77
N LEU A 78 -22.24 -6.71 23.10
CA LEU A 78 -21.14 -6.80 24.08
C LEU A 78 -20.39 -8.13 24.01
N VAL A 79 -21.11 -9.23 23.77
CA VAL A 79 -20.54 -10.57 23.63
C VAL A 79 -19.72 -10.66 22.35
N ASP A 80 -20.28 -10.19 21.23
CA ASP A 80 -19.61 -10.21 19.93
C ASP A 80 -18.35 -9.32 19.94
N LEU A 81 -18.43 -8.17 20.64
CA LEU A 81 -17.30 -7.28 20.84
C LEU A 81 -16.20 -7.90 21.70
N GLU A 82 -16.50 -8.74 22.70
CA GLU A 82 -15.47 -9.47 23.46
C GLU A 82 -14.61 -10.36 22.56
N VAL A 83 -15.27 -11.11 21.68
CA VAL A 83 -14.58 -11.96 20.70
C VAL A 83 -13.72 -11.10 19.77
N ALA A 84 -14.28 -10.00 19.26
CA ALA A 84 -13.57 -9.09 18.37
C ALA A 84 -12.36 -8.41 19.05
N LEU A 85 -12.49 -7.95 20.29
CA LEU A 85 -11.39 -7.33 21.03
C LEU A 85 -10.27 -8.32 21.33
N THR A 86 -10.60 -9.56 21.70
CA THR A 86 -9.62 -10.62 21.94
C THR A 86 -8.78 -10.87 20.69
N ASP A 87 -9.41 -10.89 19.52
CA ASP A 87 -8.73 -11.07 18.24
C ASP A 87 -7.94 -9.82 17.81
N ARG A 88 -8.59 -8.65 17.85
CA ARG A 88 -8.09 -7.40 17.28
C ARG A 88 -7.04 -6.70 18.14
N LEU A 89 -7.02 -6.93 19.45
CA LEU A 89 -6.05 -6.36 20.38
C LEU A 89 -4.96 -7.34 20.81
N ALA A 90 -4.80 -8.47 20.11
CA ALA A 90 -3.79 -9.50 20.36
C ALA A 90 -2.36 -9.07 19.96
N PHE A 91 -1.92 -7.89 20.38
CA PHE A 91 -0.58 -7.35 20.12
C PHE A 91 -0.11 -6.46 21.30
N PRO A 92 1.20 -6.23 21.47
CA PRO A 92 1.72 -5.44 22.58
C PRO A 92 1.62 -3.94 22.27
N TRP A 93 0.48 -3.33 22.58
CA TRP A 93 0.23 -1.89 22.40
C TRP A 93 0.66 -1.01 23.58
N ILE A 94 1.17 -1.62 24.65
CA ILE A 94 1.80 -0.94 25.79
C ILE A 94 3.29 -1.29 25.78
N SER A 95 4.13 -0.27 25.62
CA SER A 95 5.59 -0.37 25.75
C SER A 95 5.98 -0.41 27.22
N PRO A 96 6.89 -1.29 27.66
CA PRO A 96 7.42 -1.25 29.03
C PRO A 96 8.30 -0.01 29.27
N ASP A 97 8.91 0.51 28.21
CA ASP A 97 9.87 1.61 28.28
C ASP A 97 9.26 2.94 27.82
N PRO A 98 9.71 4.08 28.40
CA PRO A 98 9.29 5.41 27.97
C PRO A 98 9.59 5.65 26.49
N ILE A 99 8.60 6.20 25.77
CA ILE A 99 8.74 6.48 24.34
C ILE A 99 9.24 7.92 24.15
N PRO A 100 10.45 8.14 23.61
CA PRO A 100 10.97 9.48 23.39
C PRO A 100 10.16 10.23 22.32
N GLU A 101 10.15 11.56 22.39
CA GLU A 101 9.64 12.35 21.27
C GLU A 101 10.62 12.22 20.10
N LYS A 102 10.08 11.95 18.92
CA LYS A 102 10.86 11.83 17.68
C LYS A 102 10.27 12.73 16.61
N ARG A 103 11.13 13.17 15.70
CA ARG A 103 10.76 14.07 14.61
C ARG A 103 11.34 13.60 13.29
N ILE A 104 10.52 13.64 12.24
CA ILE A 104 10.94 13.28 10.89
C ILE A 104 10.79 14.47 9.94
N ALA A 105 11.71 14.56 8.98
CA ALA A 105 11.51 15.34 7.77
C ALA A 105 10.88 14.44 6.70
N TRP A 106 9.69 14.78 6.22
CA TRP A 106 8.97 14.00 5.23
C TRP A 106 9.08 14.63 3.84
N ILE A 107 9.63 13.92 2.86
CA ILE A 107 9.78 14.43 1.48
C ILE A 107 8.50 14.16 0.69
N LYS A 108 7.95 15.21 0.06
CA LYS A 108 6.71 15.26 -0.72
C LYS A 108 5.49 14.88 0.11
N GLY A 109 4.62 15.87 0.36
CA GLY A 109 3.41 15.74 1.16
C GLY A 109 2.26 14.99 0.48
N TYR A 110 2.49 14.11 -0.50
CA TYR A 110 1.43 13.50 -1.33
C TYR A 110 0.66 14.53 -2.19
N GLU A 111 -0.10 14.10 -3.21
CA GLU A 111 -0.81 15.01 -4.13
C GLU A 111 -1.94 15.80 -3.44
N THR A 112 -2.62 15.19 -2.47
CA THR A 112 -3.70 15.81 -1.69
C THR A 112 -3.68 15.29 -0.26
N PHE A 113 -4.26 16.06 0.67
CA PHE A 113 -4.44 15.63 2.05
C PHE A 113 -5.11 14.25 2.12
N ASP A 114 -6.26 14.08 1.47
CA ASP A 114 -7.05 12.84 1.55
C ASP A 114 -6.28 11.62 1.06
N SER A 115 -5.39 11.80 0.08
CA SER A 115 -4.58 10.69 -0.43
C SER A 115 -3.39 10.33 0.48
N GLY A 116 -2.98 11.22 1.39
CA GLY A 116 -1.93 10.99 2.38
C GLY A 116 -2.45 10.87 3.83
N ARG A 117 -3.75 11.02 4.08
CA ARG A 117 -4.35 11.19 5.42
C ARG A 117 -3.84 10.18 6.45
N ARG A 118 -3.86 8.89 6.10
CA ARG A 118 -3.44 7.81 7.00
C ARG A 118 -1.96 7.90 7.41
N ILE A 119 -1.08 8.47 6.58
CA ILE A 119 0.33 8.71 6.94
C ILE A 119 0.41 9.70 8.10
N TRP A 120 -0.34 10.81 7.98
CA TRP A 120 -0.29 11.90 8.94
C TRP A 120 -0.98 11.53 10.25
N GLU A 121 -2.12 10.84 10.17
CA GLU A 121 -2.80 10.26 11.33
C GLU A 121 -1.91 9.24 12.05
N ALA A 122 -1.24 8.35 11.31
CA ALA A 122 -0.28 7.41 11.90
C ALA A 122 0.86 8.12 12.62
N ALA A 123 1.50 9.12 12.00
CA ALA A 123 2.58 9.87 12.63
C ALA A 123 2.13 10.54 13.94
N ARG A 124 0.96 11.20 13.93
CA ARG A 124 0.38 11.83 15.12
C ARG A 124 0.11 10.80 16.21
N SER A 125 -0.55 9.68 15.90
CA SER A 125 -0.91 8.66 16.87
C SER A 125 0.30 7.92 17.44
N LEU A 126 1.42 7.90 16.71
CA LEU A 126 2.71 7.43 17.20
C LEU A 126 3.44 8.45 18.09
N GLY A 127 2.97 9.70 18.15
CA GLY A 127 3.64 10.79 18.86
C GLY A 127 4.87 11.32 18.12
N VAL A 128 4.95 11.12 16.80
CA VAL A 128 6.04 11.58 15.95
C VAL A 128 5.68 12.95 15.37
N LYS A 129 6.61 13.91 15.49
CA LYS A 129 6.48 15.24 14.88
C LYS A 129 6.89 15.17 13.41
N VAL A 130 6.11 15.80 12.52
CA VAL A 130 6.35 15.77 11.08
C VAL A 130 6.68 17.17 10.57
N VAL A 131 7.85 17.32 9.95
CA VAL A 131 8.22 18.50 9.17
C VAL A 131 8.11 18.12 7.69
N ILE A 132 7.18 18.73 6.96
CA ILE A 132 6.95 18.38 5.54
C ILE A 132 7.86 19.23 4.66
N LEU A 133 8.61 18.57 3.77
CA LEU A 133 9.42 19.19 2.72
C LEU A 133 8.70 19.00 1.38
N ASP A 134 8.22 20.09 0.79
CA ASP A 134 7.44 20.03 -0.47
C ASP A 134 7.54 21.31 -1.28
N TYR A 135 7.04 21.29 -2.52
CA TYR A 135 6.98 22.47 -3.37
C TYR A 135 6.11 23.58 -2.76
N GLU A 136 6.50 24.83 -3.03
CA GLU A 136 5.69 25.99 -2.67
C GLU A 136 4.32 25.91 -3.34
N GLY A 137 3.26 26.18 -2.58
CA GLY A 137 1.87 26.04 -3.00
C GLY A 137 1.28 24.64 -2.79
N SER A 138 2.06 23.66 -2.30
CA SER A 138 1.54 22.35 -1.90
C SER A 138 0.38 22.48 -0.92
N TRP A 139 -0.55 21.53 -0.94
CA TRP A 139 -1.68 21.50 -0.02
C TRP A 139 -1.22 21.54 1.44
N ALA A 140 -0.06 20.96 1.74
CA ALA A 140 0.51 20.91 3.07
C ALA A 140 0.98 22.28 3.56
N GLN A 141 1.27 23.24 2.68
CA GLN A 141 1.62 24.61 3.08
C GLN A 141 0.39 25.40 3.56
N LYS A 142 -0.79 25.07 3.05
CA LYS A 142 -2.02 25.83 3.32
C LYS A 142 -2.36 25.80 4.82
N ASP A 143 -2.77 26.94 5.34
CA ASP A 143 -3.28 27.08 6.69
C ASP A 143 -4.74 26.61 6.72
N ASP A 144 -4.96 25.39 7.21
CA ASP A 144 -6.29 24.78 7.27
C ASP A 144 -6.44 23.98 8.58
N GLU A 145 -7.36 24.43 9.43
CA GLU A 145 -7.60 23.88 10.76
C GLU A 145 -7.88 22.37 10.74
N ARG A 146 -8.43 21.85 9.64
CA ARG A 146 -8.74 20.42 9.47
C ARG A 146 -7.52 19.53 9.56
N TRP A 147 -6.33 20.01 9.20
CA TRP A 147 -5.11 19.18 9.19
C TRP A 147 -3.87 19.89 9.71
N ASN A 148 -3.97 21.14 10.12
CA ASN A 148 -2.84 21.88 10.66
C ASN A 148 -2.14 21.14 11.81
N HIS A 149 -2.94 20.48 12.63
CA HIS A 149 -2.53 19.74 13.81
C HIS A 149 -1.79 18.41 13.52
N LEU A 150 -1.67 18.01 12.24
CA LEU A 150 -1.02 16.77 11.82
C LEU A 150 0.44 16.98 11.37
N ARG A 151 0.87 18.21 11.19
CA ARG A 151 2.27 18.58 10.90
C ARG A 151 2.76 19.59 11.93
N GLU A 152 4.06 19.55 12.21
CA GLU A 152 4.70 20.55 13.05
C GLU A 152 5.13 21.77 12.23
N ALA A 153 5.69 21.54 11.04
CA ALA A 153 6.15 22.60 10.16
C ALA A 153 6.09 22.18 8.69
N PHE A 154 6.18 23.18 7.82
CA PHE A 154 6.30 23.03 6.38
C PHE A 154 7.50 23.85 5.91
N ILE A 155 8.40 23.24 5.14
CA ILE A 155 9.57 23.90 4.56
C ILE A 155 9.46 23.81 3.03
N PRO A 156 9.30 24.93 2.32
CA PRO A 156 9.24 24.91 0.86
C PRO A 156 10.61 24.58 0.26
N ILE A 157 10.68 23.53 -0.54
CA ILE A 157 11.83 23.19 -1.38
C ILE A 157 11.34 22.67 -2.73
N SER A 158 12.15 22.76 -3.79
CA SER A 158 11.90 21.92 -4.96
C SER A 158 12.14 20.46 -4.58
N ILE A 159 11.18 19.60 -4.96
CA ILE A 159 11.22 18.15 -4.80
C ILE A 159 11.51 17.43 -6.14
N ASP A 160 11.95 18.18 -7.14
CA ASP A 160 12.36 17.61 -8.43
C ASP A 160 13.50 16.63 -8.19
N GLY A 161 13.44 15.45 -8.82
CA GLY A 161 14.42 14.38 -8.69
C GLY A 161 15.75 14.65 -9.39
N ASP A 162 16.21 15.90 -9.35
CA ASP A 162 17.48 16.37 -9.93
C ASP A 162 18.67 16.13 -8.98
N ASP A 163 19.89 16.32 -9.51
CA ASP A 163 21.14 16.15 -8.77
C ASP A 163 21.24 17.07 -7.52
N GLY A 164 20.45 18.14 -7.44
CA GLY A 164 20.42 19.09 -6.33
C GLY A 164 19.47 18.72 -5.20
N LEU A 165 18.59 17.73 -5.37
CA LEU A 165 17.59 17.37 -4.36
C LEU A 165 18.22 16.97 -3.01
N VAL A 166 19.33 16.24 -3.03
CA VAL A 166 20.06 15.83 -1.82
C VAL A 166 20.49 17.04 -0.99
N ASP A 167 21.13 18.02 -1.64
CA ASP A 167 21.62 19.22 -0.97
C ASP A 167 20.47 20.06 -0.41
N ARG A 168 19.34 20.15 -1.14
CA ARG A 168 18.13 20.84 -0.67
C ARG A 168 17.57 20.17 0.59
N ILE A 169 17.49 18.84 0.64
CA ILE A 169 17.03 18.09 1.81
C ILE A 169 17.97 18.33 3.00
N VAL A 170 19.29 18.17 2.79
CA VAL A 170 20.29 18.36 3.85
C VAL A 170 20.27 19.79 4.39
N ALA A 171 20.17 20.80 3.52
CA ALA A 171 20.07 22.19 3.90
C ALA A 171 18.81 22.47 4.73
N ALA A 172 17.64 21.96 4.29
CA ALA A 172 16.39 22.11 5.01
C ALA A 172 16.44 21.47 6.40
N VAL A 173 16.99 20.26 6.52
CA VAL A 173 17.13 19.58 7.82
C VAL A 173 18.09 20.33 8.75
N ARG A 174 19.23 20.81 8.24
CA ARG A 174 20.21 21.57 9.05
C ARG A 174 19.72 22.95 9.46
N ALA A 175 18.86 23.57 8.67
CA ALA A 175 18.33 24.91 8.94
C ALA A 175 17.15 24.90 9.93
N TYR A 176 16.52 23.75 10.15
CA TYR A 176 15.42 23.64 11.10
C TYR A 176 15.89 23.82 12.55
N ASP A 177 15.13 24.58 13.34
CA ASP A 177 15.54 25.04 14.68
C ASP A 177 15.45 23.95 15.76
N LYS A 178 14.81 22.82 15.45
CA LYS A 178 14.67 21.66 16.34
C LYS A 178 15.35 20.42 15.76
N PRO A 179 15.79 19.46 16.59
CA PRO A 179 16.36 18.22 16.12
C PRO A 179 15.37 17.42 15.24
N ILE A 180 15.85 17.02 14.06
CA ILE A 180 15.25 16.00 13.20
C ILE A 180 15.97 14.68 13.48
N ASP A 181 15.23 13.60 13.70
CA ASP A 181 15.79 12.27 13.97
C ASP A 181 15.99 11.43 12.70
N ASN A 182 15.16 11.63 11.66
CA ASN A 182 15.40 11.01 10.36
C ASN A 182 14.66 11.71 9.20
N VAL A 183 15.00 11.35 7.96
CA VAL A 183 14.30 11.69 6.72
C VAL A 183 13.51 10.47 6.25
N VAL A 184 12.22 10.65 5.95
CA VAL A 184 11.30 9.57 5.53
C VAL A 184 10.52 9.98 4.29
N THR A 185 10.20 9.04 3.40
CA THR A 185 9.34 9.31 2.25
C THR A 185 8.68 8.04 1.71
N CYS A 186 7.55 8.22 1.01
CA CYS A 186 6.94 7.21 0.14
C CYS A 186 6.97 7.66 -1.34
N TYR A 187 7.70 8.73 -1.66
CA TYR A 187 7.82 9.26 -3.00
C TYR A 187 8.98 8.57 -3.72
N ASN A 188 8.67 7.76 -4.75
CA ASN A 188 9.66 6.94 -5.48
C ASN A 188 10.93 7.75 -5.90
N PRO A 189 10.80 8.88 -6.60
CA PRO A 189 11.95 9.73 -6.96
C PRO A 189 12.76 10.27 -5.77
N GLY A 190 12.15 10.34 -4.58
CA GLY A 190 12.81 10.80 -3.36
C GLY A 190 13.53 9.70 -2.57
N LEU A 191 13.36 8.41 -2.90
CA LEU A 191 13.92 7.31 -2.09
C LEU A 191 15.46 7.31 -2.08
N VAL A 192 16.09 7.40 -3.26
CA VAL A 192 17.57 7.46 -3.38
C VAL A 192 18.12 8.75 -2.78
N PRO A 193 17.59 9.96 -3.12
CA PRO A 193 18.04 11.21 -2.49
C PRO A 193 17.86 11.22 -0.96
N ALA A 194 16.80 10.62 -0.43
CA ALA A 194 16.60 10.47 1.01
C ALA A 194 17.66 9.58 1.64
N ALA A 195 18.03 8.46 1.03
CA ALA A 195 19.11 7.60 1.52
C ALA A 195 20.46 8.34 1.56
N GLN A 196 20.79 9.06 0.50
CA GLN A 196 22.02 9.87 0.41
C GLN A 196 22.01 11.02 1.45
N ALA A 197 20.90 11.73 1.61
CA ALA A 197 20.77 12.78 2.61
C ALA A 197 20.92 12.23 4.03
N ARG A 198 20.31 11.08 4.35
CA ARG A 198 20.46 10.40 5.65
C ARG A 198 21.92 10.07 5.95
N LYS A 199 22.66 9.56 4.97
CA LYS A 199 24.09 9.27 5.09
C LYS A 199 24.91 10.53 5.43
N ILE A 200 24.65 11.65 4.74
CA ILE A 200 25.30 12.95 5.00
C ILE A 200 24.95 13.51 6.38
N LEU A 201 23.72 13.30 6.83
CA LEU A 201 23.20 13.77 8.12
C LEU A 201 23.57 12.84 9.29
N GLY A 202 24.15 11.66 9.02
CA GLY A 202 24.52 10.67 10.04
C GLY A 202 23.32 9.90 10.60
N PHE A 203 22.20 9.86 9.88
CA PHE A 203 21.00 9.11 10.27
C PHE A 203 21.09 7.63 9.85
N HIS A 204 20.29 6.79 10.50
CA HIS A 204 20.12 5.40 10.09
C HIS A 204 19.52 5.32 8.67
N THR A 205 20.12 4.52 7.80
CA THR A 205 19.62 4.28 6.44
C THR A 205 20.06 2.92 5.92
N THR A 206 19.22 2.31 5.08
CA THR A 206 19.65 1.29 4.12
C THR A 206 20.59 1.93 3.09
N PRO A 207 21.59 1.20 2.55
CA PRO A 207 22.47 1.71 1.50
C PRO A 207 21.69 2.28 0.32
N GLU A 208 22.15 3.41 -0.23
CA GLU A 208 21.51 4.07 -1.37
C GLU A 208 21.41 3.15 -2.60
N GLU A 209 22.39 2.26 -2.79
CA GLU A 209 22.46 1.30 -3.90
C GLU A 209 21.27 0.33 -3.89
N ALA A 210 20.73 -0.01 -2.71
CA ALA A 210 19.55 -0.87 -2.60
C ALA A 210 18.32 -0.20 -3.23
N PHE A 211 18.13 1.10 -2.96
CA PHE A 211 17.03 1.87 -3.54
C PHE A 211 17.23 2.11 -5.04
N GLU A 212 18.47 2.28 -5.51
CA GLU A 212 18.79 2.38 -6.93
C GLU A 212 18.49 1.09 -7.69
N ILE A 213 18.77 -0.08 -7.09
CA ILE A 213 18.46 -1.37 -7.69
C ILE A 213 16.94 -1.60 -7.73
N ALA A 214 16.24 -1.35 -6.62
CA ALA A 214 14.78 -1.51 -6.55
C ALA A 214 14.03 -0.59 -7.53
N GLY A 215 14.49 0.66 -7.66
CA GLY A 215 13.88 1.66 -8.55
C GLY A 215 14.11 1.42 -10.04
N ASP A 216 15.09 0.57 -10.41
CA ASP A 216 15.42 0.22 -11.79
C ASP A 216 15.15 -1.27 -12.04
N LYS A 217 14.09 -1.54 -12.82
CA LYS A 217 13.64 -2.90 -13.16
C LYS A 217 14.74 -3.72 -13.83
N SER A 218 15.64 -3.10 -14.62
CA SER A 218 16.75 -3.79 -15.26
C SER A 218 17.85 -4.18 -14.27
N LYS A 219 18.15 -3.31 -13.29
CA LYS A 219 19.11 -3.63 -12.22
C LYS A 219 18.55 -4.70 -11.28
N THR A 220 17.27 -4.60 -10.90
CA THR A 220 16.58 -5.64 -10.12
C THR A 220 16.70 -6.98 -10.85
N ARG A 221 16.37 -7.02 -12.15
CA ARG A 221 16.45 -8.23 -12.96
C ARG A 221 17.86 -8.82 -13.05
N ALA A 222 18.88 -7.99 -13.24
CA ALA A 222 20.27 -8.42 -13.29
C ALA A 222 20.79 -9.04 -11.98
N LEU A 223 20.12 -8.77 -10.85
CA LEU A 223 20.44 -9.36 -9.55
C LEU A 223 19.68 -10.68 -9.29
N GLU A 224 18.62 -10.94 -10.05
CA GLU A 224 17.82 -12.16 -9.90
C GLU A 224 18.54 -13.37 -10.52
N PRO A 225 18.46 -14.57 -9.90
CA PRO A 225 19.09 -15.78 -10.44
C PRO A 225 18.53 -16.24 -11.78
N ASP A 226 17.26 -15.92 -12.04
CA ASP A 226 16.57 -16.14 -13.32
C ASP A 226 16.35 -14.77 -13.96
N ASP A 227 17.23 -14.42 -14.90
CA ASP A 227 17.08 -13.21 -15.71
C ASP A 227 15.97 -13.36 -16.77
N GLY A 228 15.38 -14.54 -16.92
CA GLY A 228 14.32 -14.84 -17.87
C GLY A 228 14.69 -14.55 -19.32
N GLU A 229 15.98 -14.52 -19.68
CA GLU A 229 16.45 -14.05 -20.99
C GLU A 229 16.09 -12.58 -21.30
N SER A 230 15.84 -11.78 -20.25
CA SER A 230 15.58 -10.35 -20.38
C SER A 230 16.82 -9.59 -20.86
N PHE A 231 16.59 -8.42 -21.45
CA PHE A 231 17.66 -7.52 -21.85
C PHE A 231 17.21 -6.07 -21.81
N LYS A 232 18.17 -5.20 -21.45
CA LYS A 232 18.02 -3.75 -21.49
C LYS A 232 18.37 -3.22 -22.88
N LEU A 233 17.65 -2.20 -23.31
CA LEU A 233 17.90 -1.41 -24.50
C LEU A 233 18.01 0.06 -24.12
N CYS A 234 19.05 0.73 -24.59
CA CYS A 234 19.26 2.17 -24.44
C CYS A 234 18.91 2.96 -25.72
N SER A 235 18.62 2.24 -26.82
CA SER A 235 18.25 2.82 -28.12
C SER A 235 17.49 1.83 -28.99
N ILE A 236 16.84 2.32 -30.05
CA ILE A 236 16.17 1.46 -31.04
C ILE A 236 17.17 0.72 -31.92
N GLU A 237 18.36 1.30 -32.15
CA GLU A 237 19.45 0.68 -32.91
C GLU A 237 19.96 -0.59 -32.21
N GLU A 238 20.01 -0.59 -30.87
CA GLU A 238 20.35 -1.79 -30.09
C GLU A 238 19.33 -2.92 -30.28
N LEU A 239 18.04 -2.60 -30.45
CA LEU A 239 17.01 -3.60 -30.75
C LEU A 239 17.25 -4.21 -32.14
N TYR A 240 17.49 -3.39 -33.16
CA TYR A 240 17.77 -3.91 -34.49
C TYR A 240 19.03 -4.78 -34.52
N ALA A 241 20.07 -4.41 -33.77
CA ALA A 241 21.25 -5.25 -33.59
C ALA A 241 20.92 -6.58 -32.89
N ARG A 242 20.07 -6.56 -31.85
CA ARG A 242 19.60 -7.77 -31.14
C ARG A 242 18.80 -8.72 -32.05
N LEU A 243 17.99 -8.17 -32.95
CA LEU A 243 17.16 -8.92 -33.90
C LEU A 243 17.99 -9.51 -35.05
N ALA A 244 18.99 -8.77 -35.56
CA ALA A 244 19.87 -9.22 -36.63
C ALA A 244 20.94 -10.23 -36.16
N SER A 245 21.21 -10.28 -34.85
CA SER A 245 22.27 -11.11 -34.27
C SER A 245 21.97 -12.61 -34.37
N THR A 246 22.76 -13.33 -35.16
CA THR A 246 22.71 -14.81 -35.25
C THR A 246 23.46 -15.53 -34.13
N SER A 247 24.21 -14.80 -33.29
CA SER A 247 24.96 -15.35 -32.16
C SER A 247 24.14 -15.46 -30.87
N ARG A 248 22.91 -14.94 -30.87
CA ARG A 248 21.97 -14.99 -29.75
C ARG A 248 20.75 -15.80 -30.14
N LEU A 249 20.09 -16.39 -29.15
CA LEU A 249 18.83 -17.10 -29.40
C LEU A 249 17.77 -16.12 -29.96
N PRO A 250 16.90 -16.58 -30.87
CA PRO A 250 15.73 -15.81 -31.29
C PRO A 250 14.88 -15.43 -30.07
N ILE A 251 14.23 -14.26 -30.13
CA ILE A 251 13.31 -13.84 -29.08
C ILE A 251 12.07 -14.73 -29.10
N ALA A 252 11.74 -15.32 -27.95
CA ALA A 252 10.49 -16.07 -27.77
C ALA A 252 9.36 -15.12 -27.38
N TYR A 253 8.32 -15.05 -28.21
CA TYR A 253 7.14 -14.23 -27.98
C TYR A 253 6.03 -15.01 -27.25
N PRO A 254 5.14 -14.33 -26.48
CA PRO A 254 5.11 -12.88 -26.26
C PRO A 254 6.15 -12.40 -25.25
N VAL A 255 6.58 -11.14 -25.41
CA VAL A 255 7.45 -10.41 -24.48
C VAL A 255 6.73 -9.20 -23.92
N MET A 256 7.14 -8.77 -22.73
CA MET A 256 6.80 -7.49 -22.13
C MET A 256 7.89 -6.47 -22.42
N VAL A 257 7.49 -5.26 -22.77
CA VAL A 257 8.35 -4.09 -22.93
C VAL A 257 7.90 -3.04 -21.91
N LYS A 258 8.84 -2.54 -21.11
CA LYS A 258 8.56 -1.54 -20.08
C LYS A 258 9.75 -0.61 -19.86
N PRO A 259 9.55 0.66 -19.43
CA PRO A 259 10.65 1.51 -19.01
C PRO A 259 11.43 0.90 -17.85
N CYS A 260 12.75 1.08 -17.81
CA CYS A 260 13.57 0.63 -16.68
C CYS A 260 13.15 1.33 -15.37
N MET A 261 12.81 2.62 -15.44
CA MET A 261 12.29 3.41 -14.31
C MET A 261 10.94 4.03 -14.69
N GLY A 262 9.97 4.01 -13.77
CA GLY A 262 8.61 4.51 -14.00
C GLY A 262 7.63 4.12 -12.90
N TRP A 263 6.38 4.52 -13.05
CA TRP A 263 5.28 4.22 -12.12
C TRP A 263 3.97 4.02 -12.89
N GLY A 264 2.96 3.44 -12.23
CA GLY A 264 1.58 3.38 -12.74
C GLY A 264 1.40 2.58 -14.04
N SER A 265 2.29 1.62 -14.31
CA SER A 265 2.29 0.81 -15.55
C SER A 265 2.31 1.63 -16.84
N GLU A 266 2.88 2.84 -16.81
CA GLU A 266 3.02 3.69 -17.99
C GLU A 266 4.00 3.06 -19.00
N CYS A 267 3.61 3.08 -20.29
CA CYS A 267 4.38 2.51 -21.41
C CYS A 267 4.75 1.03 -21.22
N VAL A 268 3.90 0.25 -20.55
CA VAL A 268 4.03 -1.21 -20.44
C VAL A 268 3.19 -1.87 -21.52
N SER A 269 3.85 -2.62 -22.41
CA SER A 269 3.21 -3.23 -23.58
C SER A 269 3.60 -4.70 -23.73
N LYS A 270 2.65 -5.52 -24.18
CA LYS A 270 2.86 -6.93 -24.54
C LYS A 270 3.02 -7.04 -26.05
N ALA A 271 4.18 -7.50 -26.51
CA ALA A 271 4.48 -7.71 -27.92
C ALA A 271 4.41 -9.20 -28.26
N HIS A 272 3.61 -9.57 -29.25
CA HIS A 272 3.43 -10.94 -29.74
C HIS A 272 4.32 -11.29 -30.94
N ASN A 273 4.97 -10.30 -31.54
CA ASN A 273 5.83 -10.45 -32.70
C ASN A 273 6.87 -9.31 -32.77
N GLN A 274 7.75 -9.38 -33.78
CA GLN A 274 8.84 -8.44 -33.96
C GLN A 274 8.35 -7.02 -34.26
N GLU A 275 7.29 -6.88 -35.06
CA GLU A 275 6.72 -5.60 -35.43
C GLU A 275 6.19 -4.86 -34.19
N GLN A 276 5.42 -5.55 -33.35
CA GLN A 276 4.91 -5.00 -32.08
C GLN A 276 6.04 -4.69 -31.09
N LEU A 277 7.11 -5.49 -31.06
CA LEU A 277 8.27 -5.23 -30.20
C LEU A 277 8.97 -3.92 -30.59
N VAL A 278 9.16 -3.66 -31.89
CA VAL A 278 9.74 -2.40 -32.37
C VAL A 278 8.86 -1.23 -31.94
N GLN A 279 7.55 -1.30 -32.17
CA GLN A 279 6.60 -0.25 -31.78
C GLN A 279 6.61 0.02 -30.27
N ALA A 280 6.60 -1.03 -29.45
CA ALA A 280 6.61 -0.89 -28.00
C ALA A 280 7.93 -0.28 -27.47
N VAL A 281 9.08 -0.61 -28.07
CA VAL A 281 10.36 0.02 -27.72
C VAL A 281 10.37 1.48 -28.14
N GLU A 282 9.91 1.82 -29.35
CA GLU A 282 9.77 3.20 -29.81
C GLU A 282 8.89 4.02 -28.85
N GLN A 283 7.76 3.46 -28.38
CA GLN A 283 6.88 4.12 -27.41
C GLN A 283 7.59 4.44 -26.08
N VAL A 284 8.43 3.54 -25.57
CA VAL A 284 9.23 3.79 -24.35
C VAL A 284 10.30 4.85 -24.61
N MET A 285 10.93 4.83 -25.78
CA MET A 285 12.01 5.76 -26.14
C MET A 285 11.48 7.18 -26.42
N ASP A 286 10.30 7.29 -27.04
CA ASP A 286 9.60 8.53 -27.32
C ASP A 286 8.84 9.10 -26.11
N ARG A 287 9.00 8.46 -24.94
CA ARG A 287 8.38 8.89 -23.69
C ARG A 287 8.87 10.29 -23.31
N LYS A 288 8.11 11.34 -23.65
CA LYS A 288 8.40 12.75 -23.33
C LYS A 288 7.66 13.25 -22.09
N PHE A 289 7.46 12.41 -21.08
CA PHE A 289 6.69 12.83 -19.90
C PHE A 289 7.47 13.86 -19.07
N PRO A 290 6.82 14.95 -18.64
CA PRO A 290 7.33 15.80 -17.57
C PRO A 290 7.25 14.99 -16.28
N GLY A 291 8.35 14.35 -15.92
CA GLY A 291 8.50 13.56 -14.71
C GLY A 291 9.88 13.83 -14.08
N PRO A 292 10.01 13.68 -12.76
CA PRO A 292 11.24 13.96 -12.01
C PRO A 292 12.42 13.06 -12.40
N GLN A 293 12.18 11.93 -13.08
CA GLN A 293 13.20 11.00 -13.58
C GLN A 293 12.82 10.55 -14.99
N LEU A 294 13.30 11.26 -16.00
CA LEU A 294 13.14 10.85 -17.40
C LEU A 294 14.10 9.69 -17.69
N CYS A 295 13.57 8.48 -17.82
CA CYS A 295 14.30 7.30 -18.28
C CYS A 295 13.64 6.80 -19.56
N THR A 296 14.42 6.78 -20.64
CA THR A 296 14.00 6.25 -21.94
C THR A 296 14.49 4.83 -22.17
N ASP A 297 15.32 4.28 -21.26
CA ASP A 297 15.79 2.91 -21.39
C ASP A 297 14.63 1.92 -21.24
N ALA A 298 14.61 0.91 -22.12
CA ALA A 298 13.59 -0.13 -22.13
C ALA A 298 14.14 -1.45 -21.60
N LEU A 299 13.34 -2.15 -20.81
CA LEU A 299 13.54 -3.55 -20.45
C LEU A 299 12.59 -4.40 -21.28
N VAL A 300 13.15 -5.40 -21.97
CA VAL A 300 12.40 -6.45 -22.66
C VAL A 300 12.55 -7.74 -21.86
N GLU A 301 11.44 -8.36 -21.48
CA GLU A 301 11.41 -9.60 -20.68
C GLU A 301 10.29 -10.53 -21.15
N PRO A 302 10.34 -11.85 -20.89
CA PRO A 302 9.28 -12.76 -21.29
C PRO A 302 7.97 -12.41 -20.60
N TYR A 303 6.86 -12.50 -21.34
CA TYR A 303 5.54 -12.47 -20.72
C TYR A 303 5.32 -13.78 -19.94
N ILE A 304 5.06 -13.65 -18.64
CA ILE A 304 4.77 -14.79 -17.77
C ILE A 304 3.27 -15.04 -17.77
N ASP A 305 2.86 -16.17 -18.34
CA ASP A 305 1.48 -16.67 -18.27
C ASP A 305 1.26 -17.33 -16.90
N GLY A 306 0.56 -16.62 -16.03
CA GLY A 306 0.25 -17.04 -14.66
C GLY A 306 -0.40 -15.91 -13.84
N PRO A 307 -0.98 -16.23 -12.68
CA PRO A 307 -1.56 -15.24 -11.78
C PRO A 307 -0.56 -14.17 -11.38
N GLU A 308 -0.94 -12.90 -11.51
CA GLU A 308 -0.23 -11.77 -10.95
C GLU A 308 -0.69 -11.53 -9.52
N ILE A 309 0.27 -11.18 -8.65
CA ILE A 309 0.05 -11.01 -7.23
C ILE A 309 0.90 -9.86 -6.68
N ASP A 310 0.37 -9.22 -5.65
CA ASP A 310 1.12 -8.30 -4.80
C ASP A 310 1.69 -9.08 -3.62
N VAL A 311 3.00 -8.98 -3.41
CA VAL A 311 3.71 -9.57 -2.27
C VAL A 311 4.19 -8.46 -1.34
N ASN A 312 3.54 -8.33 -0.18
CA ASN A 312 3.80 -7.22 0.72
C ASN A 312 4.49 -7.69 2.02
N PHE A 313 5.50 -6.93 2.46
CA PHE A 313 6.32 -7.27 3.63
C PHE A 313 6.46 -6.12 4.61
N VAL A 314 6.57 -6.46 5.90
CA VAL A 314 7.35 -5.69 6.86
C VAL A 314 8.58 -6.51 7.24
N LEU A 315 9.78 -5.98 6.99
CA LEU A 315 11.04 -6.58 7.42
C LEU A 315 11.61 -5.84 8.62
N ILE A 316 12.20 -6.59 9.56
CA ILE A 316 13.02 -6.06 10.65
C ILE A 316 14.27 -6.93 10.79
N ASN A 317 15.45 -6.33 10.63
CA ASN A 317 16.75 -7.03 10.73
C ASN A 317 16.85 -8.30 9.86
N GLY A 318 16.23 -8.26 8.68
CA GLY A 318 16.19 -9.34 7.71
C GLY A 318 15.10 -10.38 7.96
N GLU A 319 14.34 -10.28 9.05
CA GLU A 319 13.20 -11.15 9.34
C GLU A 319 11.90 -10.55 8.76
N ALA A 320 11.11 -11.37 8.06
CA ALA A 320 9.75 -11.01 7.66
C ALA A 320 8.79 -11.11 8.85
N VAL A 321 8.63 -10.01 9.58
CA VAL A 321 7.76 -9.93 10.77
C VAL A 321 6.28 -9.82 10.42
N PHE A 322 5.98 -9.39 9.21
CA PHE A 322 4.65 -9.48 8.61
C PHE A 322 4.76 -9.73 7.11
N PHE A 323 3.81 -10.50 6.59
CA PHE A 323 3.69 -10.88 5.20
C PHE A 323 2.22 -11.08 4.86
N GLU A 324 1.80 -10.54 3.72
CA GLU A 324 0.52 -10.86 3.10
C GLU A 324 0.66 -10.83 1.58
N MET A 325 -0.33 -11.41 0.90
CA MET A 325 -0.34 -11.50 -0.55
C MET A 325 -1.76 -11.28 -1.08
N ALA A 326 -1.88 -10.42 -2.08
CA ALA A 326 -3.13 -10.10 -2.74
C ALA A 326 -3.13 -10.65 -4.17
N ASP A 327 -4.31 -11.07 -4.63
CA ASP A 327 -4.53 -11.38 -6.04
C ASP A 327 -4.68 -10.07 -6.81
N ASP A 328 -3.82 -9.84 -7.79
CA ASP A 328 -3.89 -8.71 -8.70
C ASP A 328 -4.55 -9.20 -10.01
N PHE A 329 -5.74 -8.68 -10.29
CA PHE A 329 -6.62 -9.23 -11.32
C PHE A 329 -6.12 -8.93 -12.74
N PRO A 330 -6.56 -9.73 -13.74
CA PRO A 330 -6.12 -9.55 -15.12
C PRO A 330 -6.34 -8.11 -15.62
N LYS A 331 -5.29 -7.53 -16.20
CA LYS A 331 -5.35 -6.21 -16.83
C LYS A 331 -5.93 -6.33 -18.23
N PRO A 332 -6.41 -5.22 -18.85
CA PRO A 332 -6.82 -5.22 -20.25
C PRO A 332 -5.77 -5.83 -21.19
N GLY A 333 -4.49 -5.48 -21.00
CA GLY A 333 -3.36 -5.99 -21.78
C GLY A 333 -3.06 -7.48 -21.63
N ASP A 334 -3.62 -8.17 -20.64
CA ASP A 334 -3.48 -9.64 -20.54
C ASP A 334 -4.29 -10.36 -21.61
N ASN A 335 -5.45 -9.80 -21.96
CA ASN A 335 -6.47 -10.43 -22.80
C ASN A 335 -6.59 -9.81 -24.20
N THR A 336 -6.22 -8.53 -24.36
CA THR A 336 -6.41 -7.78 -25.60
C THR A 336 -5.08 -7.19 -26.07
N GLU A 337 -4.75 -7.43 -27.34
CA GLU A 337 -3.59 -6.81 -28.00
C GLU A 337 -3.74 -5.28 -27.97
N ASP A 338 -2.63 -4.57 -27.72
CA ASP A 338 -2.56 -3.10 -27.65
C ASP A 338 -3.33 -2.42 -26.49
N ALA A 339 -3.78 -3.19 -25.50
CA ALA A 339 -4.43 -2.64 -24.30
C ALA A 339 -3.43 -2.42 -23.14
N SER A 340 -3.76 -1.46 -22.26
CA SER A 340 -2.90 -1.07 -21.14
C SER A 340 -2.81 -2.13 -20.03
N PHE A 341 -1.70 -2.12 -19.28
CA PHE A 341 -1.51 -2.88 -18.04
C PHE A 341 -1.88 -2.09 -16.79
N VAL A 342 -2.93 -1.27 -16.91
CA VAL A 342 -3.47 -0.47 -15.81
C VAL A 342 -4.22 -1.36 -14.83
N GLU A 343 -4.03 -1.07 -13.54
CA GLU A 343 -4.68 -1.75 -12.43
C GLU A 343 -6.21 -1.73 -12.55
N THR A 344 -6.85 -2.84 -12.18
CA THR A 344 -8.31 -2.99 -12.29
C THR A 344 -8.95 -3.25 -10.92
N SER A 345 -8.42 -4.22 -10.19
CA SER A 345 -8.87 -4.62 -8.87
C SER A 345 -7.90 -5.60 -8.25
N MET A 346 -7.89 -5.61 -6.92
CA MET A 346 -7.12 -6.56 -6.13
C MET A 346 -8.01 -7.25 -5.10
N VAL A 347 -7.70 -8.50 -4.74
CA VAL A 347 -8.45 -9.25 -3.72
C VAL A 347 -7.53 -9.78 -2.63
N LEU A 348 -7.92 -9.53 -1.38
CA LEU A 348 -7.26 -10.04 -0.19
C LEU A 348 -8.21 -10.93 0.63
N PRO A 349 -7.72 -12.02 1.24
CA PRO A 349 -6.45 -12.68 0.95
C PRO A 349 -6.44 -13.32 -0.45
N THR A 350 -5.25 -13.65 -0.96
CA THR A 350 -5.08 -14.46 -2.17
C THR A 350 -5.85 -15.80 -2.13
N ALA A 351 -6.31 -16.27 -3.30
CA ALA A 351 -6.87 -17.62 -3.48
C ALA A 351 -5.84 -18.68 -3.94
N LEU A 352 -4.55 -18.33 -3.99
CA LEU A 352 -3.47 -19.26 -4.30
C LEU A 352 -3.29 -20.33 -3.21
N PRO A 353 -2.82 -21.55 -3.56
CA PRO A 353 -2.55 -22.59 -2.58
C PRO A 353 -1.34 -22.23 -1.71
N PRO A 354 -1.27 -22.69 -0.44
CA PRO A 354 -0.19 -22.34 0.50
C PRO A 354 1.23 -22.58 -0.03
N THR A 355 1.42 -23.60 -0.88
CA THR A 355 2.71 -23.89 -1.52
C THR A 355 3.18 -22.76 -2.44
N GLU A 356 2.28 -22.20 -3.25
CA GLU A 356 2.61 -21.09 -4.16
C GLU A 356 2.77 -19.77 -3.40
N ILE A 357 1.99 -19.56 -2.32
CA ILE A 357 2.19 -18.44 -1.39
C ILE A 357 3.61 -18.48 -0.80
N GLN A 358 4.06 -19.66 -0.35
CA GLN A 358 5.40 -19.82 0.23
C GLN A 358 6.51 -19.60 -0.82
N ILE A 359 6.32 -20.06 -2.06
CA ILE A 359 7.26 -19.82 -3.18
C ILE A 359 7.44 -18.31 -3.42
N ALA A 360 6.34 -17.56 -3.49
CA ALA A 360 6.39 -16.11 -3.67
C ALA A 360 7.07 -15.42 -2.49
N LYS A 361 6.68 -15.77 -1.27
CA LYS A 361 7.29 -15.25 -0.03
C LYS A 361 8.81 -15.43 -0.03
N ASP A 362 9.29 -16.64 -0.27
CA ASP A 362 10.72 -16.96 -0.21
C ASP A 362 11.51 -16.36 -1.37
N ALA A 363 10.90 -16.22 -2.54
CA ALA A 363 11.54 -15.58 -3.69
C ALA A 363 11.74 -14.08 -3.43
N VAL A 364 10.68 -13.36 -3.04
CA VAL A 364 10.75 -11.91 -2.80
C VAL A 364 11.60 -11.60 -1.56
N HIS A 365 11.45 -12.35 -0.47
CA HIS A 365 12.27 -12.14 0.73
C HIS A 365 13.77 -12.27 0.43
N ARG A 366 14.18 -13.30 -0.32
CA ARG A 366 15.59 -13.45 -0.75
C ARG A 366 16.04 -12.34 -1.71
N SER A 367 15.16 -11.85 -2.58
CA SER A 367 15.47 -10.70 -3.45
C SER A 367 15.74 -9.44 -2.63
N LEU A 368 14.86 -9.11 -1.67
CA LEU A 368 15.02 -7.98 -0.77
C LEU A 368 16.36 -8.04 0.00
N LEU A 369 16.70 -9.21 0.56
CA LEU A 369 17.97 -9.41 1.25
C LEU A 369 19.18 -9.26 0.32
N ARG A 370 19.11 -9.79 -0.92
CA ARG A 370 20.19 -9.65 -1.91
C ARG A 370 20.43 -8.18 -2.28
N GLN A 371 19.38 -7.37 -2.36
CA GLN A 371 19.49 -5.93 -2.64
C GLN A 371 20.06 -5.15 -1.46
N GLY A 372 20.04 -5.71 -0.25
CA GLY A 372 20.54 -5.07 0.97
C GLY A 372 19.45 -4.53 1.89
N PHE A 373 18.18 -4.82 1.62
CA PHE A 373 17.08 -4.43 2.50
C PHE A 373 16.96 -5.39 3.68
N THR A 374 17.12 -4.88 4.89
CA THR A 374 16.95 -5.64 6.13
C THR A 374 15.77 -5.14 6.99
N THR A 375 15.44 -3.85 6.90
CA THR A 375 14.36 -3.23 7.66
C THR A 375 13.58 -2.28 6.77
N GLY A 376 12.25 -2.37 6.80
CA GLY A 376 11.38 -1.51 6.00
C GLY A 376 10.02 -2.15 5.67
N VAL A 377 9.20 -1.40 4.94
CA VAL A 377 7.95 -1.90 4.36
C VAL A 377 8.13 -1.97 2.85
N PHE A 378 7.70 -3.08 2.24
CA PHE A 378 7.93 -3.36 0.83
C PHE A 378 6.63 -3.79 0.16
N HIS A 379 6.37 -3.22 -1.00
CA HIS A 379 5.32 -3.62 -1.90
C HIS A 379 5.97 -4.13 -3.19
N CYS A 380 5.79 -5.42 -3.47
CA CYS A 380 6.45 -6.07 -4.58
C CYS A 380 5.40 -6.73 -5.46
N GLU A 381 5.64 -6.78 -6.76
CA GLU A 381 4.69 -7.33 -7.73
C GLU A 381 5.36 -8.44 -8.53
N GLY A 382 4.59 -9.43 -8.97
CA GLY A 382 5.10 -10.45 -9.88
C GLY A 382 4.09 -11.54 -10.18
N ARG A 383 4.53 -12.53 -10.96
CA ARG A 383 3.66 -13.61 -11.43
C ARG A 383 4.13 -14.98 -10.98
N ILE A 384 3.16 -15.86 -10.68
CA ILE A 384 3.44 -17.28 -10.46
C ILE A 384 3.49 -17.99 -11.80
N ARG A 385 4.71 -18.28 -12.27
CA ARG A 385 4.97 -19.08 -13.46
C ARG A 385 4.60 -20.54 -13.19
N TYR A 386 3.90 -21.17 -14.14
CA TYR A 386 3.45 -22.57 -14.06
C TYR A 386 2.50 -22.86 -12.87
N SER A 387 1.74 -21.85 -12.44
CA SER A 387 0.78 -21.98 -11.34
C SER A 387 -0.27 -23.08 -11.61
N SER A 388 -0.64 -23.76 -10.53
CA SER A 388 -1.82 -24.64 -10.45
C SER A 388 -3.14 -23.87 -10.48
N ARG A 389 -3.08 -22.54 -10.47
CA ARG A 389 -4.21 -21.62 -10.59
C ARG A 389 -4.10 -20.76 -11.85
N ALA A 390 -5.25 -20.36 -12.37
CA ALA A 390 -5.38 -19.40 -13.44
C ALA A 390 -6.68 -18.62 -13.25
N TYR A 391 -6.71 -17.36 -13.71
CA TYR A 391 -7.94 -16.61 -13.76
C TYR A 391 -8.89 -17.20 -14.79
N ASP A 392 -10.15 -17.37 -14.40
CA ASP A 392 -11.20 -17.87 -15.27
C ASP A 392 -12.55 -17.23 -14.89
N THR A 393 -13.47 -17.15 -15.85
CA THR A 393 -14.78 -16.52 -15.68
C THR A 393 -15.86 -17.59 -15.56
N CYS A 394 -16.59 -17.59 -14.44
CA CYS A 394 -17.71 -18.50 -14.25
C CYS A 394 -18.85 -17.78 -13.52
N GLY A 395 -20.08 -17.94 -14.03
CA GLY A 395 -21.23 -17.23 -13.50
C GLY A 395 -21.12 -15.70 -13.62
N GLY A 396 -20.28 -15.20 -14.52
CA GLY A 396 -20.00 -13.76 -14.70
C GLY A 396 -19.03 -13.17 -13.68
N LEU A 397 -18.33 -13.98 -12.89
CA LEU A 397 -17.29 -13.55 -11.96
C LEU A 397 -15.93 -14.07 -12.44
N VAL A 398 -14.95 -13.17 -12.51
CA VAL A 398 -13.53 -13.51 -12.70
C VAL A 398 -12.97 -13.91 -11.34
N ASP A 399 -12.28 -15.04 -11.25
CA ASP A 399 -11.54 -15.43 -10.04
C ASP A 399 -10.46 -16.47 -10.36
N LEU A 400 -9.55 -16.71 -9.41
CA LEU A 400 -8.59 -17.80 -9.51
C LEU A 400 -9.27 -19.16 -9.38
N ARG A 401 -9.07 -20.01 -10.38
CA ARG A 401 -9.60 -21.37 -10.45
C ARG A 401 -8.47 -22.36 -10.71
N THR A 402 -8.76 -23.64 -10.54
CA THR A 402 -7.81 -24.71 -10.88
C THR A 402 -7.41 -24.58 -12.35
N ASN A 403 -6.11 -24.49 -12.60
CA ASN A 403 -5.56 -24.45 -13.93
C ASN A 403 -5.62 -25.86 -14.54
N SER A 404 -6.36 -26.01 -15.62
CA SER A 404 -6.48 -27.28 -16.35
C SER A 404 -5.36 -27.50 -17.37
N ARG A 405 -4.53 -26.48 -17.63
CA ARG A 405 -3.39 -26.58 -18.55
C ARG A 405 -2.29 -27.44 -17.93
N SER A 406 -1.78 -28.40 -18.70
CA SER A 406 -0.60 -29.17 -18.29
C SER A 406 0.66 -28.35 -18.56
N HIS A 407 1.45 -28.10 -17.51
CA HIS A 407 2.78 -27.49 -17.62
C HIS A 407 3.89 -28.54 -17.75
N GLY A 408 3.54 -29.80 -18.07
CA GLY A 408 4.46 -30.93 -18.04
C GLY A 408 4.98 -31.20 -16.62
N ASN A 409 6.28 -31.45 -16.48
CA ASN A 409 6.96 -31.68 -15.20
C ASN A 409 7.54 -30.38 -14.58
N LYS A 410 7.04 -29.21 -15.00
CA LYS A 410 7.53 -27.93 -14.48
C LYS A 410 6.82 -27.57 -13.17
N GLU A 411 7.61 -27.22 -12.17
CA GLU A 411 7.11 -26.78 -10.86
C GLU A 411 6.80 -25.28 -10.86
N PRO A 412 5.82 -24.82 -10.07
CA PRO A 412 5.54 -23.40 -9.88
C PRO A 412 6.78 -22.63 -9.41
N SER A 413 6.94 -21.41 -9.91
CA SER A 413 8.01 -20.49 -9.50
C SER A 413 7.52 -19.05 -9.54
N PHE A 414 8.15 -18.16 -8.77
CA PHE A 414 7.79 -16.75 -8.75
C PHE A 414 8.71 -15.94 -9.66
N TYR A 415 8.13 -15.14 -10.54
CA TYR A 415 8.82 -14.20 -11.41
C TYR A 415 8.53 -12.78 -10.95
N LEU A 416 9.52 -12.17 -10.28
CA LEU A 416 9.43 -10.80 -9.78
C LEU A 416 9.33 -9.79 -10.93
N HIS A 417 8.38 -8.87 -10.87
CA HIS A 417 8.21 -7.78 -11.82
C HIS A 417 8.87 -6.48 -11.35
N GLU A 418 8.61 -6.11 -10.09
CA GLU A 418 9.14 -4.90 -9.46
C GLU A 418 9.14 -4.96 -7.93
N ILE A 419 10.00 -4.14 -7.34
CA ILE A 419 10.07 -3.90 -5.88
C ILE A 419 9.90 -2.41 -5.64
N ASN A 420 8.85 -2.04 -4.91
CA ASN A 420 8.70 -0.72 -4.33
C ASN A 420 9.15 -0.77 -2.87
N ALA A 421 10.30 -0.15 -2.56
CA ALA A 421 10.87 -0.08 -1.21
C ALA A 421 10.15 0.94 -0.30
N ARG A 422 8.82 0.79 -0.22
CA ARG A 422 7.87 1.61 0.55
C ARG A 422 6.54 0.87 0.68
N PRO A 423 5.61 1.35 1.53
CA PRO A 423 4.20 0.94 1.47
C PRO A 423 3.62 1.09 0.05
N GLY A 424 2.70 0.18 -0.28
CA GLY A 424 1.85 0.30 -1.48
C GLY A 424 1.02 1.58 -1.48
N GLY A 425 0.36 1.87 -2.61
CA GLY A 425 -0.53 3.04 -2.72
C GLY A 425 -1.62 3.06 -1.64
N TYR A 426 -2.31 4.20 -1.49
CA TYR A 426 -3.29 4.40 -0.39
C TYR A 426 -4.29 3.25 -0.25
N PHE A 427 -4.91 2.79 -1.35
CA PHE A 427 -5.92 1.75 -1.30
C PHE A 427 -5.32 0.37 -0.98
N VAL A 428 -4.10 0.07 -1.44
CA VAL A 428 -3.35 -1.16 -1.10
C VAL A 428 -3.06 -1.18 0.40
N SER A 429 -2.43 -0.11 0.91
CA SER A 429 -2.07 0.01 2.33
C SER A 429 -3.31 0.01 3.24
N SER A 430 -4.41 0.65 2.80
CA SER A 430 -5.67 0.65 3.54
C SER A 430 -6.32 -0.74 3.55
N ALA A 431 -6.26 -1.47 2.43
CA ALA A 431 -6.78 -2.83 2.35
C ALA A 431 -6.07 -3.79 3.30
N THR A 432 -4.73 -3.71 3.39
CA THR A 432 -3.96 -4.49 4.35
C THR A 432 -4.33 -4.16 5.80
N LEU A 433 -4.43 -2.87 6.14
CA LEU A 433 -4.83 -2.42 7.47
C LEU A 433 -6.22 -2.95 7.86
N LEU A 434 -7.20 -2.80 6.97
CA LEU A 434 -8.57 -3.24 7.24
C LEU A 434 -8.68 -4.76 7.31
N THR A 435 -7.93 -5.49 6.48
CA THR A 435 -8.00 -6.96 6.42
C THR A 435 -7.24 -7.65 7.55
N TYR A 436 -6.07 -7.12 7.93
CA TYR A 436 -5.13 -7.76 8.86
C TYR A 436 -4.80 -6.94 10.11
N GLY A 437 -5.16 -5.66 10.16
CA GLY A 437 -4.89 -4.78 11.30
C GLY A 437 -3.47 -4.20 11.32
N VAL A 438 -2.69 -4.38 10.25
CA VAL A 438 -1.30 -3.90 10.15
C VAL A 438 -1.28 -2.59 9.37
N ASP A 439 -0.84 -1.51 10.03
CA ASP A 439 -0.71 -0.19 9.41
C ASP A 439 0.70 0.01 8.84
N TYR A 440 0.81 -0.15 7.52
CA TYR A 440 2.06 0.02 6.80
C TYR A 440 2.68 1.41 6.92
N TYR A 441 1.89 2.48 7.06
CA TYR A 441 2.47 3.81 7.22
C TYR A 441 3.10 3.99 8.60
N ALA A 442 2.48 3.45 9.64
CA ALA A 442 3.07 3.44 10.97
C ALA A 442 4.35 2.58 11.03
N CYS A 443 4.33 1.38 10.46
CA CYS A 443 5.52 0.54 10.36
C CYS A 443 6.63 1.22 9.55
N HIS A 444 6.30 1.91 8.45
CA HIS A 444 7.28 2.64 7.65
C HIS A 444 7.93 3.80 8.40
N ILE A 445 7.14 4.59 9.14
CA ILE A 445 7.65 5.67 9.98
C ILE A 445 8.59 5.13 11.08
N LEU A 446 8.18 4.05 11.77
CA LEU A 446 8.96 3.46 12.86
C LEU A 446 10.23 2.77 12.35
N ALA A 447 10.15 2.06 11.23
CA ALA A 447 11.31 1.51 10.54
C ALA A 447 12.30 2.61 10.15
N GLY A 448 11.79 3.72 9.60
CA GLY A 448 12.59 4.91 9.31
C GLY A 448 13.27 5.49 10.55
N LEU A 449 12.58 5.55 11.68
CA LEU A 449 13.14 6.02 12.96
C LEU A 449 14.02 5.00 13.68
N ASN A 450 14.16 3.79 13.14
CA ASN A 450 14.80 2.64 13.80
C ASN A 450 14.17 2.30 15.18
N ASP A 451 12.87 2.57 15.34
CA ASP A 451 12.04 2.18 16.50
C ASP A 451 11.49 0.76 16.26
N LEU A 452 12.40 -0.23 16.31
CA LEU A 452 12.12 -1.59 15.84
C LEU A 452 11.18 -2.36 16.76
N GLU A 453 11.16 -2.06 18.05
CA GLU A 453 10.27 -2.71 19.02
C GLU A 453 8.81 -2.35 18.76
N ARG A 454 8.51 -1.05 18.61
CA ARG A 454 7.16 -0.61 18.24
C ARG A 454 6.80 -1.02 16.82
N CYS A 455 7.76 -1.02 15.89
CA CYS A 455 7.52 -1.51 14.53
C CYS A 455 7.09 -2.99 14.54
N ARG A 456 7.80 -3.84 15.30
CA ARG A 456 7.47 -5.26 15.47
C ARG A 456 6.11 -5.45 16.14
N ALA A 457 5.83 -4.69 17.19
CA ALA A 457 4.53 -4.72 17.88
C ALA A 457 3.36 -4.41 16.94
N LEU A 458 3.51 -3.38 16.08
CA LEU A 458 2.48 -2.94 15.14
C LEU A 458 2.40 -3.79 13.87
N SER A 459 3.37 -4.66 13.64
CA SER A 459 3.37 -5.63 12.54
C SER A 459 2.57 -6.89 12.86
N ILE A 460 2.11 -7.08 14.10
CA ILE A 460 1.32 -8.26 14.48
C ILE A 460 -0.11 -8.11 13.91
N PRO A 461 -0.55 -9.03 13.04
CA PRO A 461 -1.90 -8.98 12.50
C PRO A 461 -2.93 -9.40 13.56
N PHE A 462 -4.20 -9.34 13.19
CA PHE A 462 -5.26 -9.99 13.94
C PHE A 462 -4.94 -11.47 14.18
N SER A 463 -5.29 -12.00 15.36
CA SER A 463 -4.92 -13.35 15.78
C SER A 463 -5.51 -14.45 14.88
N THR A 464 -6.68 -14.20 14.28
CA THR A 464 -7.33 -15.11 13.33
C THR A 464 -6.93 -14.86 11.87
N GLY A 465 -6.00 -13.93 11.61
CA GLY A 465 -5.60 -13.54 10.26
C GLY A 465 -6.60 -12.60 9.59
N ALA A 466 -6.86 -12.80 8.30
CA ALA A 466 -7.81 -11.99 7.54
C ALA A 466 -9.23 -12.11 8.12
N GLN A 467 -9.88 -10.99 8.39
CA GLN A 467 -11.22 -10.99 9.02
C GLN A 467 -12.38 -11.04 8.02
N TRP A 468 -12.06 -10.84 6.75
CA TRP A 468 -13.00 -10.87 5.64
C TRP A 468 -12.24 -11.11 4.34
N TRP A 469 -13.01 -11.44 3.31
CA TRP A 469 -12.60 -11.24 1.93
C TRP A 469 -12.81 -9.78 1.59
N MET A 470 -11.81 -9.16 0.96
CA MET A 470 -11.88 -7.79 0.47
C MET A 470 -11.53 -7.75 -1.01
N GLU A 471 -12.37 -7.11 -1.83
CA GLU A 471 -12.01 -6.68 -3.17
C GLU A 471 -11.91 -5.16 -3.19
N VAL A 472 -10.74 -4.64 -3.56
CA VAL A 472 -10.58 -3.24 -3.91
C VAL A 472 -10.83 -3.11 -5.40
N ILE A 473 -11.80 -2.28 -5.77
CA ILE A 473 -12.15 -2.04 -7.18
C ILE A 473 -11.83 -0.61 -7.58
N LEU A 474 -11.32 -0.46 -8.79
CA LEU A 474 -11.16 0.84 -9.45
C LEU A 474 -12.27 1.04 -10.46
N ILE A 475 -12.90 2.22 -10.46
CA ILE A 475 -13.88 2.61 -11.46
C ILE A 475 -13.17 3.44 -12.53
N PRO A 476 -12.94 2.91 -13.75
CA PRO A 476 -12.23 3.64 -14.81
C PRO A 476 -13.09 4.76 -15.40
N GLN A 477 -12.46 5.66 -16.15
CA GLN A 477 -13.18 6.64 -16.97
C GLN A 477 -13.64 5.98 -18.28
N ASP A 478 -14.95 5.86 -18.48
CA ASP A 478 -15.49 5.26 -19.71
C ASP A 478 -15.70 6.28 -20.86
N ARG A 479 -15.58 7.58 -20.57
CA ARG A 479 -15.76 8.67 -21.55
C ARG A 479 -15.02 9.94 -21.14
N ALA A 480 -14.65 10.77 -22.11
CA ALA A 480 -14.10 12.10 -21.88
C ALA A 480 -15.21 13.15 -21.70
N GLY A 481 -14.95 14.21 -20.94
CA GLY A 481 -15.92 15.28 -20.67
C GLY A 481 -15.65 16.00 -19.35
N VAL A 482 -16.57 16.85 -18.92
CA VAL A 482 -16.52 17.49 -17.59
C VAL A 482 -17.55 16.80 -16.69
N MET A 483 -17.10 16.30 -15.55
CA MET A 483 -17.98 15.64 -14.58
C MET A 483 -19.07 16.60 -14.12
N LYS A 484 -20.34 16.17 -14.23
CA LYS A 484 -21.51 16.93 -13.77
C LYS A 484 -21.98 16.44 -12.40
N THR A 485 -21.87 15.14 -12.13
CA THR A 485 -22.32 14.56 -10.85
C THR A 485 -21.47 15.09 -9.68
N PRO A 486 -22.09 15.65 -8.62
CA PRO A 486 -21.37 16.16 -7.45
C PRO A 486 -20.42 15.16 -6.81
N ASP A 487 -20.92 13.96 -6.48
CA ASP A 487 -20.11 12.89 -5.90
C ASP A 487 -20.78 11.53 -6.18
N ALA A 488 -20.46 10.96 -7.34
CA ALA A 488 -21.10 9.73 -7.84
C ALA A 488 -20.95 8.53 -6.88
N GLY A 489 -19.81 8.42 -6.19
CA GLY A 489 -19.60 7.35 -5.22
C GLY A 489 -20.46 7.51 -3.97
N LYS A 490 -20.56 8.74 -3.45
CA LYS A 490 -21.43 9.04 -2.31
C LYS A 490 -22.91 8.82 -2.66
N GLU A 491 -23.36 9.35 -3.79
CA GLU A 491 -24.76 9.20 -4.26
C GLU A 491 -25.13 7.73 -4.46
N MET A 492 -24.23 6.92 -5.01
CA MET A 492 -24.45 5.47 -5.14
C MET A 492 -24.64 4.82 -3.77
N LEU A 493 -23.77 5.09 -2.79
CA LEU A 493 -23.86 4.47 -1.47
C LEU A 493 -25.10 4.92 -0.69
N GLU A 494 -25.56 6.17 -0.87
CA GLU A 494 -26.81 6.66 -0.28
C GLU A 494 -28.05 5.97 -0.85
N ASN A 495 -28.01 5.57 -2.13
CA ASN A 495 -29.10 4.89 -2.80
C ASN A 495 -29.09 3.36 -2.63
N HIS A 496 -28.01 2.78 -2.09
CA HIS A 496 -27.82 1.34 -1.97
C HIS A 496 -27.40 0.93 -0.55
N ALA A 497 -28.37 0.77 0.35
CA ALA A 497 -28.12 0.43 1.75
C ALA A 497 -27.32 -0.88 1.94
N ASP A 498 -27.53 -1.86 1.08
CA ASP A 498 -26.79 -3.13 1.14
C ASP A 498 -25.31 -2.96 0.74
N LEU A 499 -25.03 -2.15 -0.29
CA LEU A 499 -23.66 -1.79 -0.68
C LEU A 499 -22.98 -0.94 0.39
N ARG A 500 -23.74 -0.04 1.05
CA ARG A 500 -23.21 0.79 2.13
C ARG A 500 -22.68 -0.04 3.31
N MET A 501 -23.26 -1.20 3.58
CA MET A 501 -22.78 -2.14 4.59
C MET A 501 -21.54 -2.92 4.14
N ALA A 502 -21.42 -3.20 2.84
CA ALA A 502 -20.31 -3.96 2.27
C ALA A 502 -19.08 -3.09 1.98
N VAL A 503 -19.22 -1.78 1.79
CA VAL A 503 -18.11 -0.86 1.51
C VAL A 503 -17.56 -0.27 2.81
N VAL A 504 -16.32 -0.63 3.13
CA VAL A 504 -15.62 -0.20 4.37
C VAL A 504 -14.68 0.99 4.15
N ASP A 505 -14.25 1.23 2.92
CA ASP A 505 -13.45 2.40 2.52
C ASP A 505 -13.75 2.75 1.07
N TYR A 506 -13.75 4.03 0.71
CA TYR A 506 -13.90 4.48 -0.68
C TYR A 506 -13.45 5.93 -0.85
N LYS A 507 -13.15 6.31 -2.09
CA LYS A 507 -12.91 7.70 -2.47
C LYS A 507 -13.41 7.96 -3.88
N THR A 508 -14.24 8.99 -4.03
CA THR A 508 -14.57 9.58 -5.34
C THR A 508 -13.49 10.59 -5.70
N HIS A 509 -12.66 10.25 -6.69
CA HIS A 509 -11.54 11.08 -7.18
C HIS A 509 -11.97 12.15 -8.17
N LYS A 510 -13.02 11.89 -8.96
CA LYS A 510 -13.57 12.82 -9.94
C LYS A 510 -14.97 13.27 -9.52
N LYS A 511 -15.12 14.55 -9.22
CA LYS A 511 -16.34 15.20 -8.74
C LYS A 511 -16.78 16.31 -9.71
N ALA A 512 -17.94 16.90 -9.46
CA ALA A 512 -18.48 17.94 -10.34
C ALA A 512 -17.44 19.05 -10.65
N GLY A 513 -17.26 19.33 -11.94
CA GLY A 513 -16.28 20.28 -12.46
C GLY A 513 -14.95 19.66 -12.88
N ASP A 514 -14.64 18.42 -12.48
CA ASP A 514 -13.39 17.77 -12.85
C ASP A 514 -13.38 17.32 -14.32
N GLN A 515 -12.25 17.54 -14.99
CA GLN A 515 -12.01 17.02 -16.34
C GLN A 515 -11.78 15.50 -16.32
N LEU A 516 -12.49 14.83 -17.21
CA LEU A 516 -12.33 13.42 -17.58
C LEU A 516 -11.65 13.34 -18.95
N TYR A 517 -10.61 12.52 -19.03
CA TYR A 517 -9.82 12.29 -20.24
C TYR A 517 -10.29 11.05 -21.00
N GLY A 518 -11.13 10.21 -20.38
CA GLY A 518 -11.67 9.00 -21.01
C GLY A 518 -10.69 7.82 -21.00
N PRO A 519 -11.05 6.71 -21.67
CA PRO A 519 -10.30 5.45 -21.61
C PRO A 519 -8.96 5.47 -22.36
N GLU A 520 -8.77 6.40 -23.30
CA GLU A 520 -7.52 6.56 -24.07
C GLU A 520 -6.52 7.50 -23.38
N ALA A 521 -6.76 7.87 -22.13
CA ALA A 521 -5.86 8.75 -21.39
C ALA A 521 -4.47 8.09 -21.23
N ALA A 522 -3.42 8.83 -21.58
CA ALA A 522 -2.04 8.36 -21.47
C ALA A 522 -1.56 8.20 -20.01
N LEU A 523 -2.28 8.80 -19.05
CA LEU A 523 -1.97 8.74 -17.63
C LEU A 523 -3.02 7.89 -16.90
N PHE A 524 -2.57 7.08 -15.95
CA PHE A 524 -3.45 6.31 -15.08
C PHE A 524 -4.42 7.24 -14.33
N THR A 525 -5.71 7.09 -14.60
CA THR A 525 -6.76 7.89 -13.97
C THR A 525 -8.04 7.08 -13.81
N TYR A 526 -8.73 7.29 -12.69
CA TYR A 526 -9.96 6.59 -12.34
C TYR A 526 -10.93 7.56 -11.66
N LEU A 527 -12.22 7.22 -11.70
CA LEU A 527 -13.31 8.02 -11.14
C LEU A 527 -13.39 7.85 -9.62
N ALA A 528 -13.24 6.62 -9.14
CA ALA A 528 -13.34 6.26 -7.73
C ALA A 528 -12.66 4.91 -7.45
N TYR A 529 -12.33 4.64 -6.20
CA TYR A 529 -12.08 3.29 -5.72
C TYR A 529 -13.04 2.93 -4.59
N PHE A 530 -13.31 1.62 -4.41
CA PHE A 530 -14.10 1.08 -3.30
C PHE A 530 -13.45 -0.18 -2.75
N SER A 531 -13.37 -0.28 -1.42
CA SER A 531 -12.97 -1.49 -0.69
C SER A 531 -14.23 -2.21 -0.21
N VAL A 532 -14.59 -3.28 -0.91
CA VAL A 532 -15.80 -4.07 -0.69
C VAL A 532 -15.44 -5.32 0.11
N VAL A 533 -16.22 -5.68 1.13
CA VAL A 533 -15.94 -6.83 1.99
C VAL A 533 -17.10 -7.84 2.08
N SER A 534 -16.76 -9.10 2.32
CA SER A 534 -17.69 -10.12 2.82
C SER A 534 -17.03 -10.99 3.89
N LYS A 535 -17.76 -11.21 5.00
CA LYS A 535 -17.41 -12.19 6.03
C LYS A 535 -17.87 -13.62 5.69
N LYS A 536 -18.70 -13.82 4.65
CA LYS A 536 -19.30 -15.13 4.34
C LYS A 536 -18.46 -15.93 3.36
N SER A 537 -18.08 -15.33 2.23
CA SER A 537 -17.27 -16.01 1.22
C SER A 537 -16.64 -15.03 0.24
N ARG A 538 -15.55 -15.47 -0.39
CA ARG A 538 -14.90 -14.76 -1.51
C ARG A 538 -15.88 -14.48 -2.64
N GLU A 539 -16.68 -15.48 -3.02
CA GLU A 539 -17.65 -15.35 -4.11
C GLU A 539 -18.73 -14.30 -3.80
N GLU A 540 -19.18 -14.16 -2.55
CA GLU A 540 -20.10 -13.08 -2.17
C GLU A 540 -19.42 -11.71 -2.28
N CYS A 541 -18.16 -11.60 -1.84
CA CYS A 541 -17.35 -10.39 -1.99
C CYS A 541 -17.29 -9.94 -3.47
N LEU A 542 -16.91 -10.86 -4.37
CA LEU A 542 -16.82 -10.58 -5.81
C LEU A 542 -18.17 -10.14 -6.40
N ARG A 543 -19.28 -10.77 -5.98
CA ARG A 543 -20.63 -10.37 -6.42
C ARG A 543 -21.01 -8.98 -5.94
N LEU A 544 -20.68 -8.63 -4.70
CA LEU A 544 -20.94 -7.30 -4.15
C LEU A 544 -20.13 -6.23 -4.88
N ALA A 545 -18.87 -6.51 -5.20
CA ALA A 545 -18.02 -5.61 -5.95
C ALA A 545 -18.52 -5.39 -7.39
N GLU A 546 -18.95 -6.47 -8.07
CA GLU A 546 -19.63 -6.36 -9.37
C GLU A 546 -20.92 -5.52 -9.27
N LYS A 547 -21.67 -5.66 -8.18
CA LYS A 547 -22.85 -4.84 -7.94
C LYS A 547 -22.48 -3.37 -7.75
N VAL A 548 -21.37 -3.05 -7.05
CA VAL A 548 -20.85 -1.68 -6.96
C VAL A 548 -20.52 -1.13 -8.34
N ARG A 549 -19.74 -1.86 -9.16
CA ARG A 549 -19.39 -1.43 -10.54
C ARG A 549 -20.64 -1.11 -11.36
N ARG A 550 -21.67 -1.96 -11.31
CA ARG A 550 -22.93 -1.77 -12.06
C ARG A 550 -23.79 -0.61 -11.54
N SER A 551 -23.74 -0.35 -10.23
CA SER A 551 -24.55 0.66 -9.55
C SER A 551 -23.92 2.06 -9.60
N PHE A 552 -22.61 2.16 -9.85
CA PHE A 552 -21.93 3.44 -10.04
C PHE A 552 -22.43 4.12 -11.32
N LYS A 553 -23.06 5.29 -11.16
CA LYS A 553 -23.60 6.11 -12.26
C LYS A 553 -23.13 7.54 -12.11
N TYR A 554 -22.81 8.17 -13.23
CA TYR A 554 -22.41 9.57 -13.28
C TYR A 554 -22.83 10.22 -14.60
N GLU A 555 -22.94 11.54 -14.58
CA GLU A 555 -23.25 12.37 -15.73
C GLU A 555 -22.05 13.28 -16.07
N ILE A 556 -21.92 13.61 -17.35
CA ILE A 556 -21.01 14.63 -17.86
C ILE A 556 -21.81 15.74 -18.55
N PHE A 557 -21.23 16.93 -18.70
CA PHE A 557 -21.82 18.04 -19.46
C PHE A 557 -21.84 17.79 -20.97
#